data_AF-A0A1I4THS0-F1
#
_entry.id   AF-A0A1I4THS0-F1
#
_cell.length_a   1.000
_cell.length_b   1.000
_cell.length_c   1.000
_cell.angle_alpha   90.00
_cell.angle_beta   90.00
_cell.angle_gamma   90.00
#
_symmetry.space_group_name_H-M   'P 1'
#
loop_
_entity.id
_entity.type
_entity.pdbx_description
1 polymer ?
#
loop_
_entity_poly.entity_id
_entity_poly.type
_entity_poly.pdbx_seq_one_letter_code
_entity_poly.pdbx_strand_id
1 'polypeptide(L)'
;MKYTFQDSTELPIQRDFIKDIQEFIKLSKEVHPLEKASRLLNEEKKKGTISFENEVKALDGFETGITKAIQELNKNIEGIDITGVIDESVASISSICSKRKTELGKKLEDNVKTADFELDQLSTKIMSLLNSFFEGTIYNSTDTYILEQEDGSIRGKQISFAENMEYWFDLDLNSTSLKVEHFYKKFHVPIWVSGGLLHRENKVKNMDLSDHRIISMEYDGDEHLEALLKDDDSEHVFRIVADENTFMIFHNDHDITVDEELVQSLEEEEVLLLIKKMKQYFLVAVQSRVLSKVLIDGKDAISENRVFDCLKIIASKYGDLINECLDKGYNKEEITIKIERPDETRTEKYIAKAEIFSQLSDIGSEGLELADIMNVVEK
;
A
#
# COMPACT_ATOMS: atom_id res chain seq x y z
N MET A 1 -15.49 25.07 5.19
CA MET A 1 -15.52 24.99 6.68
C MET A 1 -14.10 25.20 7.15
N LYS A 2 -13.91 25.82 8.31
CA LYS A 2 -12.59 26.05 8.90
C LYS A 2 -12.52 25.34 10.25
N TYR A 3 -11.43 24.63 10.50
CA TYR A 3 -11.19 23.89 11.73
C TYR A 3 -10.01 24.52 12.47
N THR A 4 -10.23 24.80 13.75
CA THR A 4 -9.26 25.50 14.61
C THR A 4 -9.15 24.80 15.95
N PHE A 5 -8.01 24.97 16.62
CA PHE A 5 -7.86 24.69 18.03
C PHE A 5 -8.77 25.58 18.87
N GLN A 6 -8.88 25.28 20.17
CA GLN A 6 -9.72 26.07 21.07
C GLN A 6 -9.25 27.54 21.22
N ASP A 7 -7.96 27.81 21.03
CA ASP A 7 -7.39 29.17 20.98
C ASP A 7 -7.60 29.91 19.64
N SER A 8 -8.32 29.29 18.70
CA SER A 8 -8.61 29.80 17.35
C SER A 8 -7.43 29.85 16.38
N THR A 9 -6.30 29.21 16.71
CA THR A 9 -5.26 28.89 15.71
C THR A 9 -5.71 27.75 14.80
N GLU A 10 -5.26 27.71 13.56
CA GLU A 10 -5.69 26.69 12.57
C GLU A 10 -5.14 25.31 12.93
N LEU A 11 -5.97 24.28 12.75
CA LEU A 11 -5.49 22.89 12.78
C LEU A 11 -4.53 22.65 11.60
N PRO A 12 -3.50 21.82 11.77
CA PRO A 12 -2.55 21.49 10.71
C PRO A 12 -3.24 20.86 9.49
N ILE A 13 -4.34 20.11 9.72
CA ILE A 13 -5.21 19.59 8.68
C ILE A 13 -6.63 20.10 8.92
N GLN A 14 -7.24 20.68 7.90
CA GLN A 14 -8.58 21.27 7.95
C GLN A 14 -9.68 20.20 7.91
N ARG A 15 -9.75 19.36 8.95
CA ARG A 15 -10.74 18.29 9.12
C ARG A 15 -11.23 18.16 10.56
N ASP A 16 -12.34 17.44 10.72
CA ASP A 16 -12.95 17.09 11.99
C ASP A 16 -12.16 16.01 12.75
N PHE A 17 -11.11 16.42 13.46
CA PHE A 17 -10.23 15.51 14.19
C PHE A 17 -10.96 14.66 15.25
N ILE A 18 -12.03 15.18 15.85
CA ILE A 18 -12.82 14.42 16.84
C ILE A 18 -13.49 13.21 16.17
N LYS A 19 -14.02 13.42 14.96
CA LYS A 19 -14.58 12.33 14.16
C LYS A 19 -13.49 11.31 13.77
N ASP A 20 -12.30 11.79 13.41
CA ASP A 20 -11.20 10.91 13.02
C ASP A 20 -10.73 10.01 14.18
N ILE A 21 -10.68 10.54 15.41
CA ILE A 21 -10.40 9.75 16.62
C ILE A 21 -11.45 8.65 16.78
N GLN A 22 -12.74 8.98 16.63
CA GLN A 22 -13.83 8.00 16.75
C GLN A 22 -13.75 6.92 15.67
N GLU A 23 -13.42 7.29 14.43
CA GLU A 23 -13.22 6.34 13.34
C GLU A 23 -12.00 5.44 13.57
N PHE A 24 -10.91 5.98 14.13
CA PHE A 24 -9.72 5.21 14.50
C PHE A 24 -10.00 4.16 15.58
N ILE A 25 -10.72 4.56 16.65
CA ILE A 25 -11.13 3.63 17.71
C ILE A 25 -12.01 2.52 17.13
N LYS A 26 -12.98 2.88 16.29
CA LYS A 26 -13.87 1.92 15.64
C LYS A 26 -13.08 0.94 14.77
N LEU A 27 -12.18 1.44 13.92
CA LEU A 27 -11.32 0.60 13.09
C LEU A 27 -10.51 -0.37 13.94
N SER A 28 -9.90 0.12 15.03
CA SER A 28 -9.09 -0.68 15.94
C SER A 28 -9.89 -1.83 16.56
N LYS A 29 -11.14 -1.58 16.96
CA LYS A 29 -12.07 -2.60 17.48
C LYS A 29 -12.44 -3.65 16.43
N GLU A 30 -12.60 -3.26 15.18
CA GLU A 30 -13.03 -4.16 14.09
C GLU A 30 -11.87 -4.99 13.53
N VAL A 31 -10.67 -4.42 13.41
CA VAL A 31 -9.49 -5.07 12.83
C VAL A 31 -8.82 -6.03 13.82
N HIS A 32 -8.71 -5.66 15.09
CA HIS A 32 -8.04 -6.47 16.11
C HIS A 32 -8.47 -7.96 16.14
N PRO A 33 -9.79 -8.29 16.22
CA PRO A 33 -10.20 -9.68 16.24
C PRO A 33 -9.90 -10.43 14.94
N LEU A 34 -9.89 -9.75 13.78
CA LEU A 34 -9.59 -10.37 12.49
C LEU A 34 -8.12 -10.74 12.39
N GLU A 35 -7.22 -9.83 12.76
CA GLU A 35 -5.78 -10.09 12.78
C GLU A 35 -5.41 -11.19 13.78
N LYS A 36 -6.06 -11.19 14.95
CA LYS A 36 -5.90 -12.26 15.94
C LYS A 36 -6.33 -13.63 15.38
N ALA A 37 -7.45 -13.68 14.65
CA ALA A 37 -7.90 -14.90 14.01
C ALA A 37 -6.90 -15.40 12.95
N SER A 38 -6.36 -14.49 12.12
CA SER A 38 -5.34 -14.84 11.12
C SER A 38 -4.08 -15.41 11.77
N ARG A 39 -3.61 -14.81 12.88
CA ARG A 39 -2.46 -15.29 13.64
C ARG A 39 -2.69 -16.71 14.18
N LEU A 40 -3.86 -16.97 14.76
CA LEU A 40 -4.23 -18.28 15.29
C LEU A 40 -4.28 -19.35 14.19
N LEU A 41 -4.88 -19.04 13.04
CA LEU A 41 -4.92 -19.96 11.89
C LEU A 41 -3.51 -20.29 11.39
N ASN A 42 -2.62 -19.30 11.29
CA ASN A 42 -1.23 -19.50 10.90
C ASN A 42 -0.48 -20.40 11.91
N GLU A 43 -0.70 -20.19 13.21
CA GLU A 43 -0.13 -21.06 14.26
C GLU A 43 -0.66 -22.49 14.18
N GLU A 44 -1.96 -22.68 13.95
CA GLU A 44 -2.59 -23.99 13.79
C GLU A 44 -2.06 -24.72 12.55
N LYS A 45 -1.95 -24.02 11.42
CA LYS A 45 -1.33 -24.54 10.19
C LYS A 45 0.09 -25.03 10.46
N LYS A 46 0.91 -24.21 11.11
CA LYS A 46 2.30 -24.57 11.48
C LYS A 46 2.36 -25.78 12.41
N LYS A 47 1.51 -25.84 13.45
CA LYS A 47 1.42 -27.00 14.35
C LYS A 47 0.99 -28.26 13.61
N GLY A 48 0.03 -28.14 12.69
CA GLY A 48 -0.44 -29.23 11.83
C GLY A 48 0.67 -29.80 10.95
N THR A 49 1.45 -28.94 10.29
CA THR A 49 2.62 -29.35 9.49
C THR A 49 3.67 -30.09 10.33
N ILE A 50 4.02 -29.55 11.50
CA ILE A 50 4.99 -30.19 12.42
C ILE A 50 4.47 -31.56 12.88
N SER A 51 3.18 -31.66 13.22
CA SER A 51 2.56 -32.94 13.61
C SER A 51 2.62 -33.97 12.49
N PHE A 52 2.33 -33.57 11.26
CA PHE A 52 2.44 -34.42 10.07
C PHE A 52 3.86 -34.92 9.86
N GLU A 53 4.85 -34.03 9.87
CA GLU A 53 6.27 -34.39 9.70
C GLU A 53 6.75 -35.38 10.76
N ASN A 54 6.29 -35.23 12.00
CA ASN A 54 6.62 -36.15 13.09
C ASN A 54 5.99 -37.53 12.88
N GLU A 55 4.73 -37.60 12.44
CA GLU A 55 4.06 -38.89 12.17
C GLU A 55 4.70 -39.61 10.97
N VAL A 56 5.08 -38.88 9.91
CA VAL A 56 5.83 -39.45 8.78
C VAL A 56 7.17 -40.02 9.22
N LYS A 57 7.96 -39.27 10.02
CA LYS A 57 9.24 -39.77 10.57
C LYS A 57 9.04 -41.01 11.44
N ALA A 58 7.96 -41.07 12.22
CA ALA A 58 7.65 -42.26 13.03
C ALA A 58 7.33 -43.48 12.15
N LEU A 59 6.58 -43.28 11.05
CA LEU A 59 6.29 -44.34 10.08
C LEU A 59 7.56 -44.81 9.36
N ASP A 60 8.45 -43.91 8.96
CA ASP A 60 9.75 -44.26 8.35
C ASP A 60 10.62 -45.07 9.32
N GLY A 61 10.66 -44.66 10.59
CA GLY A 61 11.39 -45.37 11.64
C GLY A 61 10.82 -46.75 11.91
N PHE A 62 9.50 -46.88 11.96
CA PHE A 62 8.80 -48.15 12.12
C PHE A 62 9.07 -49.10 10.94
N GLU A 63 8.91 -48.62 9.71
CA GLU A 63 9.16 -49.37 8.48
C GLU A 63 10.60 -49.90 8.45
N THR A 64 11.57 -49.02 8.70
CA THR A 64 12.99 -49.39 8.76
C THR A 64 13.28 -50.41 9.86
N GLY A 65 12.69 -50.23 11.04
CA GLY A 65 12.89 -51.10 12.20
C GLY A 65 12.38 -52.52 11.96
N ILE A 66 11.16 -52.66 11.43
CA ILE A 66 10.60 -53.99 11.14
C ILE A 66 11.33 -54.67 9.99
N THR A 67 11.65 -53.95 8.91
CA THR A 67 12.40 -54.54 7.78
C THR A 67 13.74 -55.10 8.26
N LYS A 68 14.47 -54.39 9.11
CA LYS A 68 15.71 -54.90 9.72
C LYS A 68 15.46 -56.14 10.58
N ALA A 69 14.45 -56.13 11.44
CA ALA A 69 14.14 -57.27 12.30
C ALA A 69 13.79 -58.53 11.50
N ILE A 70 12.99 -58.40 10.43
CA ILE A 70 12.67 -59.52 9.53
C ILE A 70 13.92 -60.04 8.82
N GLN A 71 14.78 -59.15 8.32
CA GLN A 71 16.04 -59.53 7.66
C GLN A 71 17.02 -60.22 8.63
N GLU A 72 17.06 -59.81 9.89
CA GLU A 72 17.87 -60.46 10.94
C GLU A 72 17.35 -61.85 11.29
N LEU A 73 16.03 -62.04 11.38
CA LEU A 73 15.43 -63.36 11.60
C LEU A 73 15.79 -64.36 10.50
N ASN A 74 15.86 -63.91 9.24
CA ASN A 74 16.26 -64.75 8.12
C ASN A 74 17.67 -65.36 8.28
N LYS A 75 18.61 -64.58 8.83
CA LYS A 75 20.00 -65.03 9.03
C LYS A 75 20.12 -66.20 10.01
N ASN A 76 19.12 -66.40 10.87
CA ASN A 76 19.12 -67.42 11.93
C ASN A 76 18.39 -68.72 11.53
N ILE A 77 17.77 -68.77 10.35
CA ILE A 77 17.03 -69.93 9.86
C ILE A 77 17.88 -70.63 8.79
N GLU A 78 18.72 -71.57 9.21
CA GLU A 78 19.55 -72.36 8.29
C GLU A 78 18.76 -73.51 7.65
N GLY A 79 18.87 -73.66 6.32
CA GLY A 79 18.41 -74.84 5.59
C GLY A 79 16.95 -74.84 5.09
N ILE A 80 16.21 -73.75 5.28
CA ILE A 80 14.83 -73.58 4.77
C ILE A 80 14.75 -72.29 3.96
N ASP A 81 14.34 -72.38 2.69
CA ASP A 81 14.11 -71.20 1.85
C ASP A 81 12.74 -70.58 2.15
N ILE A 82 12.75 -69.46 2.87
CA ILE A 82 11.57 -68.66 3.20
C ILE A 82 11.62 -67.26 2.57
N THR A 83 12.50 -67.05 1.59
CA THR A 83 12.79 -65.72 1.02
C THR A 83 11.54 -65.03 0.49
N GLY A 84 10.66 -65.76 -0.21
CA GLY A 84 9.40 -65.22 -0.73
C GLY A 84 8.45 -64.69 0.35
N VAL A 85 8.42 -65.33 1.54
CA VAL A 85 7.58 -64.89 2.67
C VAL A 85 8.14 -63.59 3.27
N ILE A 86 9.46 -63.47 3.34
CA ILE A 86 10.13 -62.26 3.83
C ILE A 86 9.88 -61.09 2.90
N ASP A 87 10.08 -61.28 1.60
CA ASP A 87 9.89 -60.23 0.60
C ASP A 87 8.44 -59.74 0.58
N GLU A 88 7.47 -60.66 0.64
CA GLU A 88 6.05 -60.31 0.72
C GLU A 88 5.70 -59.56 2.01
N SER A 89 6.32 -59.94 3.14
CA SER A 89 6.13 -59.26 4.43
C SER A 89 6.68 -57.83 4.39
N VAL A 90 7.91 -57.64 3.91
CA VAL A 90 8.54 -56.32 3.76
C VAL A 90 7.74 -55.44 2.79
N ALA A 91 7.33 -55.98 1.65
CA ALA A 91 6.50 -55.27 0.68
C ALA A 91 5.15 -54.85 1.28
N SER A 92 4.52 -55.73 2.06
CA SER A 92 3.25 -55.43 2.75
C SER A 92 3.39 -54.31 3.77
N ILE A 93 4.46 -54.32 4.60
CA ILE A 93 4.73 -53.27 5.57
C ILE A 93 4.97 -51.93 4.87
N SER A 94 5.79 -51.93 3.82
CA SER A 94 6.08 -50.71 3.05
C SER A 94 4.82 -50.14 2.39
N SER A 95 3.95 -51.01 1.85
CA SER A 95 2.66 -50.62 1.29
C SER A 95 1.73 -49.98 2.34
N ILE A 96 1.64 -50.58 3.54
CA ILE A 96 0.83 -50.04 4.65
C ILE A 96 1.36 -48.66 5.09
N CYS A 97 2.67 -48.54 5.29
CA CYS A 97 3.29 -47.27 5.70
C CYS A 97 3.10 -46.19 4.63
N SER A 98 3.29 -46.53 3.35
CA SER A 98 3.09 -45.62 2.23
C SER A 98 1.63 -45.16 2.09
N LYS A 99 0.67 -46.07 2.27
CA LYS A 99 -0.75 -45.73 2.28
C LYS A 99 -1.07 -44.75 3.41
N ARG A 100 -0.58 -45.01 4.62
CA ARG A 100 -0.79 -44.12 5.77
C ARG A 100 -0.16 -42.73 5.54
N LYS A 101 1.08 -42.66 5.04
CA LYS A 101 1.74 -41.38 4.69
C LYS A 101 0.91 -40.60 3.66
N THR A 102 0.34 -41.28 2.67
CA THR A 102 -0.52 -40.67 1.66
C THR A 102 -1.82 -40.12 2.25
N GLU A 103 -2.49 -40.88 3.14
CA GLU A 103 -3.70 -40.42 3.83
C GLU A 103 -3.43 -39.18 4.70
N LEU A 104 -2.31 -39.19 5.43
CA LEU A 104 -1.87 -38.05 6.23
C LEU A 104 -1.54 -36.83 5.36
N GLY A 105 -0.88 -37.03 4.22
CA GLY A 105 -0.53 -35.98 3.28
C GLY A 105 -1.77 -35.30 2.71
N LYS A 106 -2.77 -36.09 2.29
CA LYS A 106 -4.06 -35.55 1.83
C LYS A 106 -4.78 -34.75 2.91
N LYS A 107 -4.80 -35.26 4.15
CA LYS A 107 -5.42 -34.54 5.27
C LYS A 107 -4.73 -33.20 5.56
N LEU A 108 -3.39 -33.17 5.50
CA LEU A 108 -2.63 -31.93 5.64
C LEU A 108 -2.94 -30.96 4.49
N GLU A 109 -2.96 -31.46 3.25
CA GLU A 109 -3.27 -30.65 2.07
C GLU A 109 -4.67 -30.02 2.16
N ASP A 110 -5.68 -30.80 2.55
CA ASP A 110 -7.04 -30.30 2.74
C ASP A 110 -7.10 -29.23 3.84
N ASN A 111 -6.45 -29.49 4.99
CA ASN A 111 -6.38 -28.53 6.09
C ASN A 111 -5.68 -27.21 5.68
N VAL A 112 -4.58 -27.30 4.93
CA VAL A 112 -3.83 -26.13 4.44
C VAL A 112 -4.69 -25.32 3.47
N LYS A 113 -5.37 -25.98 2.52
CA LYS A 113 -6.27 -25.29 1.58
C LYS A 113 -7.43 -24.59 2.28
N THR A 114 -8.03 -25.23 3.29
CA THR A 114 -9.10 -24.60 4.09
C THR A 114 -8.57 -23.39 4.84
N ALA A 115 -7.41 -23.51 5.51
CA ALA A 115 -6.80 -22.40 6.23
C ALA A 115 -6.42 -21.24 5.30
N ASP A 116 -5.84 -21.52 4.13
CA ASP A 116 -5.46 -20.49 3.16
C ASP A 116 -6.70 -19.72 2.65
N PHE A 117 -7.79 -20.43 2.36
CA PHE A 117 -9.05 -19.80 1.99
C PHE A 117 -9.62 -18.90 3.09
N GLU A 118 -9.57 -19.35 4.36
CA GLU A 118 -10.02 -18.53 5.49
C GLU A 118 -9.12 -17.30 5.71
N LEU A 119 -7.80 -17.44 5.56
CA LEU A 119 -6.84 -16.34 5.63
C LEU A 119 -7.08 -15.31 4.52
N ASP A 120 -7.39 -15.73 3.30
CA ASP A 120 -7.72 -14.83 2.19
C ASP A 120 -9.01 -14.04 2.50
N GLN A 121 -10.02 -14.68 3.09
CA GLN A 121 -11.24 -14.00 3.52
C GLN A 121 -10.99 -12.97 4.62
N LEU A 122 -10.15 -13.32 5.60
CA LEU A 122 -9.77 -12.39 6.67
C LEU A 122 -8.98 -11.21 6.11
N SER A 123 -8.02 -11.47 5.22
CA SER A 123 -7.20 -10.45 4.56
C SER A 123 -8.04 -9.47 3.75
N THR A 124 -9.01 -9.99 2.98
CA THR A 124 -9.96 -9.17 2.21
C THR A 124 -10.81 -8.28 3.12
N LYS A 125 -11.29 -8.81 4.26
CA LYS A 125 -12.07 -8.03 5.23
C LYS A 125 -11.23 -6.93 5.88
N ILE A 126 -10.00 -7.25 6.28
CA ILE A 126 -9.06 -6.27 6.84
C ILE A 126 -8.80 -5.17 5.80
N MET A 127 -8.46 -5.52 4.56
CA MET A 127 -8.20 -4.55 3.50
C MET A 127 -9.40 -3.62 3.27
N SER A 128 -10.62 -4.17 3.25
CA SER A 128 -11.84 -3.38 3.09
C SER A 128 -12.07 -2.40 4.24
N LEU A 129 -11.76 -2.78 5.49
CA LEU A 129 -11.87 -1.90 6.65
C LEU A 129 -10.82 -0.78 6.61
N LEU A 130 -9.59 -1.14 6.25
CA LEU A 130 -8.48 -0.19 6.12
C LEU A 130 -8.72 0.80 4.97
N ASN A 131 -9.26 0.35 3.82
CA ASN A 131 -9.48 1.20 2.65
C ASN A 131 -10.24 2.50 2.98
N SER A 132 -11.39 2.39 3.63
CA SER A 132 -12.21 3.55 3.98
C SER A 132 -11.54 4.50 4.97
N PHE A 133 -10.68 3.97 5.84
CA PHE A 133 -9.94 4.78 6.79
C PHE A 133 -8.76 5.47 6.10
N PHE A 134 -7.97 4.75 5.30
CA PHE A 134 -6.72 5.23 4.72
C PHE A 134 -6.90 6.34 3.67
N GLU A 135 -8.10 6.55 3.12
CA GLU A 135 -8.43 7.61 2.13
C GLU A 135 -8.36 9.06 2.69
N GLY A 136 -7.62 9.26 3.78
CA GLY A 136 -7.20 10.58 4.21
C GLY A 136 -6.95 10.68 5.70
N THR A 137 -7.33 9.70 6.51
CA THR A 137 -7.28 9.86 7.98
C THR A 137 -5.88 9.84 8.58
N ILE A 138 -4.87 9.44 7.82
CA ILE A 138 -3.48 9.36 8.29
C ILE A 138 -2.82 10.74 8.17
N TYR A 139 -2.50 11.34 9.31
CA TYR A 139 -1.90 12.67 9.37
C TYR A 139 -0.41 12.64 9.00
N ASN A 140 0.06 13.70 8.33
CA ASN A 140 1.46 13.87 7.91
C ASN A 140 1.99 12.75 7.02
N SER A 141 1.14 12.18 6.16
CA SER A 141 1.59 11.32 5.07
C SER A 141 2.12 12.15 3.90
N THR A 142 3.06 11.58 3.15
CA THR A 142 3.49 12.11 1.85
C THR A 142 2.93 11.21 0.75
N ASP A 143 2.34 11.80 -0.29
CA ASP A 143 1.59 11.07 -1.31
C ASP A 143 2.21 11.26 -2.69
N THR A 144 2.74 10.19 -3.29
CA THR A 144 3.16 10.18 -4.69
C THR A 144 2.04 9.64 -5.57
N TYR A 145 1.67 10.38 -6.60
CA TYR A 145 0.68 10.01 -7.60
C TYR A 145 1.36 9.63 -8.90
N ILE A 146 0.98 8.48 -9.44
CA ILE A 146 1.52 7.93 -10.68
C ILE A 146 0.37 7.72 -11.64
N LEU A 147 0.56 8.15 -12.88
CA LEU A 147 -0.31 7.88 -14.01
C LEU A 147 0.51 7.22 -15.10
N GLU A 148 0.01 6.12 -15.62
CA GLU A 148 0.56 5.42 -16.78
C GLU A 148 -0.53 5.21 -17.82
N GLN A 149 -0.20 5.46 -19.08
CA GLN A 149 -1.10 5.24 -20.21
C GLN A 149 -0.50 4.22 -21.19
N GLU A 150 -1.18 3.08 -21.33
CA GLU A 150 -0.80 1.99 -22.23
C GLU A 150 -2.05 1.47 -22.96
N ASP A 151 -1.92 1.20 -24.27
CA ASP A 151 -2.97 0.59 -25.10
C ASP A 151 -4.37 1.23 -25.02
N GLY A 152 -4.43 2.56 -24.84
CA GLY A 152 -5.70 3.30 -24.76
C GLY A 152 -6.42 3.18 -23.42
N SER A 153 -5.71 2.73 -22.38
CA SER A 153 -6.16 2.72 -21.00
C SER A 153 -5.23 3.58 -20.14
N ILE A 154 -5.79 4.17 -19.08
CA ILE A 154 -5.03 4.87 -18.05
C ILE A 154 -5.09 4.04 -16.77
N ARG A 155 -3.94 3.86 -16.13
CA ARG A 155 -3.80 3.32 -14.79
C ARG A 155 -3.28 4.42 -13.88
N GLY A 156 -4.00 4.68 -12.80
CA GLY A 156 -3.55 5.59 -11.75
C GLY A 156 -3.16 4.83 -10.49
N LYS A 157 -2.14 5.31 -9.79
CA LYS A 157 -1.73 4.83 -8.47
C LYS A 157 -1.43 6.00 -7.55
N GLN A 158 -1.70 5.83 -6.27
CA GLN A 158 -1.19 6.69 -5.20
C GLN A 158 -0.37 5.81 -4.27
N ILE A 159 0.86 6.20 -3.98
CA ILE A 159 1.74 5.57 -3.01
C ILE A 159 1.95 6.59 -1.89
N SER A 160 1.64 6.18 -0.67
CA SER A 160 1.66 7.08 0.46
C SER A 160 2.55 6.53 1.58
N PHE A 161 3.31 7.42 2.22
CA PHE A 161 4.25 7.06 3.27
C PHE A 161 3.94 7.79 4.57
N ALA A 162 3.99 7.06 5.67
CA ALA A 162 3.96 7.60 7.03
C ALA A 162 4.97 6.83 7.88
N GLU A 163 6.11 7.46 8.16
CA GLU A 163 7.26 6.80 8.82
C GLU A 163 7.73 5.56 8.04
N ASN A 164 7.71 4.37 8.64
CA ASN A 164 8.06 3.10 8.02
C ASN A 164 6.83 2.35 7.44
N MET A 165 5.66 2.99 7.44
CA MET A 165 4.45 2.49 6.80
C MET A 165 4.31 3.05 5.39
N GLU A 166 4.00 2.17 4.43
CA GLU A 166 3.77 2.50 3.03
C GLU A 166 2.44 1.86 2.61
N TYR A 167 1.55 2.61 1.95
CA TYR A 167 0.26 2.10 1.52
C TYR A 167 -0.13 2.62 0.13
N TRP A 168 -0.75 1.74 -0.66
CA TRP A 168 -0.96 1.96 -2.08
C TRP A 168 -2.45 1.95 -2.40
N PHE A 169 -2.88 2.93 -3.18
CA PHE A 169 -4.20 2.93 -3.79
C PHE A 169 -4.08 2.76 -5.30
N ASP A 170 -4.89 1.88 -5.86
CA ASP A 170 -5.25 1.94 -7.27
C ASP A 170 -6.29 3.06 -7.44
N LEU A 171 -6.07 3.95 -8.41
CA LEU A 171 -6.91 5.12 -8.66
C LEU A 171 -7.77 4.88 -9.91
N ASP A 172 -9.08 5.07 -9.74
CA ASP A 172 -10.00 5.18 -10.86
C ASP A 172 -10.06 6.65 -11.31
N LEU A 173 -9.67 6.90 -12.56
CA LEU A 173 -9.55 8.25 -13.12
C LEU A 173 -10.68 8.49 -14.12
N ASN A 174 -11.22 9.71 -14.12
CA ASN A 174 -12.34 10.10 -15.00
C ASN A 174 -12.00 10.18 -16.51
N SER A 175 -10.76 9.84 -16.90
CA SER A 175 -10.24 9.96 -18.25
C SER A 175 -9.78 8.59 -18.76
N THR A 176 -10.08 8.28 -20.02
CA THR A 176 -9.59 7.07 -20.69
C THR A 176 -8.33 7.31 -21.51
N SER A 177 -8.03 8.58 -21.82
CA SER A 177 -6.79 9.02 -22.47
C SER A 177 -6.46 10.46 -22.10
N LEU A 178 -5.17 10.81 -22.13
CA LEU A 178 -4.67 12.14 -21.86
C LEU A 178 -3.77 12.61 -23.00
N LYS A 179 -4.06 13.84 -23.45
CA LYS A 179 -3.25 14.64 -24.35
C LYS A 179 -2.91 15.97 -23.70
N VAL A 180 -1.89 16.66 -24.22
CA VAL A 180 -1.51 18.00 -23.73
C VAL A 180 -2.68 18.99 -23.86
N GLU A 181 -3.49 18.91 -24.92
CA GLU A 181 -4.64 19.79 -25.13
C GLU A 181 -5.71 19.73 -24.02
N HIS A 182 -5.79 18.61 -23.29
CA HIS A 182 -6.69 18.47 -22.15
C HIS A 182 -6.28 19.39 -20.98
N PHE A 183 -5.01 19.76 -20.91
CA PHE A 183 -4.47 20.70 -19.92
C PHE A 183 -4.34 22.10 -20.52
N TYR A 184 -3.73 22.20 -21.71
CA TYR A 184 -3.41 23.48 -22.33
C TYR A 184 -3.63 23.41 -23.84
N LYS A 185 -4.65 24.13 -24.34
CA LYS A 185 -5.21 23.98 -25.70
C LYS A 185 -4.21 24.13 -26.85
N LYS A 186 -3.16 24.92 -26.66
CA LYS A 186 -2.12 25.19 -27.65
C LYS A 186 -0.80 25.30 -26.93
N PHE A 187 -0.02 24.23 -26.91
CA PHE A 187 1.27 24.20 -26.25
C PHE A 187 2.37 24.02 -27.28
N HIS A 188 3.37 24.90 -27.27
CA HIS A 188 4.49 24.81 -28.20
C HIS A 188 5.82 24.70 -27.48
N VAL A 189 6.71 23.90 -28.04
CA VAL A 189 8.08 23.75 -27.55
C VAL A 189 9.06 23.97 -28.71
N PRO A 190 10.10 24.80 -28.53
CA PRO A 190 11.13 25.00 -29.54
C PRO A 190 12.02 23.76 -29.63
N ILE A 191 12.26 23.30 -30.85
CA ILE A 191 13.17 22.18 -31.15
C ILE A 191 14.12 22.53 -32.29
N TRP A 192 15.24 21.80 -32.34
CA TRP A 192 16.11 21.80 -33.50
C TRP A 192 15.53 20.96 -34.63
N VAL A 193 15.37 21.58 -35.81
CA VAL A 193 15.10 20.86 -37.05
C VAL A 193 16.25 21.05 -38.02
N SER A 194 16.75 19.94 -38.58
CA SER A 194 17.75 19.99 -39.64
C SER A 194 17.05 19.93 -41.00
N GLY A 195 17.22 20.94 -41.85
CA GLY A 195 16.54 21.02 -43.14
C GLY A 195 17.26 21.89 -44.17
N GLY A 196 16.96 21.66 -45.45
CA GLY A 196 17.51 22.42 -46.58
C GLY A 196 17.79 21.54 -47.80
N LEU A 197 17.27 21.96 -48.96
CA LEU A 197 17.39 21.20 -50.23
C LEU A 197 18.82 21.23 -50.82
N LEU A 198 19.63 22.23 -50.47
CA LEU A 198 20.97 22.44 -51.01
C LEU A 198 22.07 22.31 -49.96
N HIS A 199 21.86 22.80 -48.73
CA HIS A 199 22.78 22.69 -47.58
C HIS A 199 21.94 22.38 -46.32
N ARG A 200 22.41 21.47 -45.46
CA ARG A 200 21.72 21.10 -44.22
C ARG A 200 21.96 22.21 -43.18
N GLU A 201 20.94 22.99 -42.89
CA GLU A 201 20.97 24.04 -41.87
C GLU A 201 20.12 23.59 -40.67
N ASN A 202 20.61 23.85 -39.45
CA ASN A 202 19.80 23.70 -38.24
C ASN A 202 19.03 24.99 -38.01
N LYS A 203 17.73 24.87 -37.74
CA LYS A 203 16.85 26.00 -37.43
C LYS A 203 15.98 25.64 -36.23
N VAL A 204 15.69 26.64 -35.41
CA VAL A 204 14.71 26.53 -34.34
C VAL A 204 13.31 26.51 -34.95
N LYS A 205 12.47 25.56 -34.51
CA LYS A 205 11.06 25.47 -34.90
C LYS A 205 10.21 25.22 -33.66
N ASN A 206 9.14 25.99 -33.50
CA ASN A 206 8.13 25.74 -32.48
C ASN A 206 7.25 24.57 -32.94
N MET A 207 7.36 23.45 -32.25
CA MET A 207 6.52 22.27 -32.44
C MET A 207 5.26 22.39 -31.60
N ASP A 208 4.11 22.11 -32.19
CA ASP A 208 2.84 22.02 -31.46
C ASP A 208 2.75 20.64 -30.78
N LEU A 209 2.66 20.65 -29.45
CA LEU A 209 2.58 19.46 -28.61
C LEU A 209 1.13 19.13 -28.22
N SER A 210 0.14 19.91 -28.64
CA SER A 210 -1.25 19.80 -28.17
C SER A 210 -1.83 18.39 -28.35
N ASP A 211 -1.51 17.74 -29.47
CA ASP A 211 -1.94 16.38 -29.80
C ASP A 211 -1.07 15.27 -29.17
N HIS A 212 0.06 15.60 -28.55
CA HIS A 212 0.93 14.61 -27.93
C HIS A 212 0.20 13.97 -26.75
N ARG A 213 0.34 12.64 -26.68
CA ARG A 213 -0.20 11.82 -25.61
C ARG A 213 0.67 11.92 -24.38
N ILE A 214 0.05 12.02 -23.22
CA ILE A 214 0.72 11.84 -21.93
C ILE A 214 0.83 10.34 -21.69
N ILE A 215 2.06 9.82 -21.71
CA ILE A 215 2.37 8.40 -21.51
C ILE A 215 2.54 8.10 -20.03
N SER A 216 3.21 8.97 -19.29
CA SER A 216 3.28 8.87 -17.84
C SER A 216 3.32 10.24 -17.18
N MET A 217 2.83 10.31 -15.95
CA MET A 217 3.04 11.43 -15.04
C MET A 217 3.31 10.89 -13.64
N GLU A 218 4.30 11.43 -12.96
CA GLU A 218 4.59 11.20 -11.55
C GLU A 218 4.59 12.55 -10.84
N TYR A 219 3.83 12.66 -9.76
CA TYR A 219 3.71 13.86 -8.94
C TYR A 219 3.88 13.47 -7.47
N ASP A 220 4.83 14.07 -6.75
CA ASP A 220 5.14 13.73 -5.35
C ASP A 220 4.14 14.27 -4.31
N GLY A 221 3.06 14.92 -4.76
CA GLY A 221 2.07 15.54 -3.89
C GLY A 221 2.45 16.93 -3.39
N ASP A 222 3.62 17.44 -3.77
CA ASP A 222 4.16 18.73 -3.35
C ASP A 222 4.72 19.50 -4.55
N GLU A 223 6.03 19.39 -4.80
CA GLU A 223 6.77 20.21 -5.76
C GLU A 223 7.19 19.45 -7.00
N HIS A 224 7.55 18.17 -6.89
CA HIS A 224 8.15 17.42 -7.99
C HIS A 224 7.11 16.85 -8.94
N LEU A 225 7.23 17.14 -10.24
CA LEU A 225 6.46 16.54 -11.32
C LEU A 225 7.41 16.04 -12.41
N GLU A 226 7.24 14.79 -12.83
CA GLU A 226 7.84 14.25 -14.05
C GLU A 226 6.74 13.79 -15.01
N ALA A 227 6.81 14.19 -16.28
CA ALA A 227 5.84 13.82 -17.30
C ALA A 227 6.52 13.39 -18.60
N LEU A 228 6.06 12.30 -19.20
CA LEU A 228 6.51 11.80 -20.50
C LEU A 228 5.41 11.98 -21.55
N LEU A 229 5.73 12.70 -22.62
CA LEU A 229 4.83 13.02 -23.72
C LEU A 229 5.37 12.40 -25.01
N LYS A 230 4.49 11.83 -25.84
CA LYS A 230 4.87 11.26 -27.14
C LYS A 230 3.85 11.61 -28.21
N ASP A 231 4.34 11.80 -29.43
CA ASP A 231 3.51 11.75 -30.62
C ASP A 231 3.09 10.30 -30.96
N ASP A 232 2.14 10.15 -31.87
CA ASP A 232 1.56 8.85 -32.22
C ASP A 232 2.59 7.87 -32.81
N ASP A 233 3.56 8.39 -33.57
CA ASP A 233 4.63 7.61 -34.21
C ASP A 233 5.87 7.43 -33.31
N SER A 234 5.87 8.04 -32.11
CA SER A 234 7.02 8.07 -31.18
C SER A 234 8.32 8.62 -31.79
N GLU A 235 8.24 9.47 -32.81
CA GLU A 235 9.38 10.20 -33.39
C GLU A 235 9.84 11.32 -32.43
N HIS A 236 8.89 11.93 -31.74
CA HIS A 236 9.11 13.02 -30.81
C HIS A 236 8.68 12.63 -29.40
N VAL A 237 9.68 12.40 -28.55
CA VAL A 237 9.50 12.13 -27.12
C VAL A 237 9.93 13.36 -26.34
N PHE A 238 9.03 13.89 -25.52
CA PHE A 238 9.32 14.97 -24.59
C PHE A 238 9.22 14.48 -23.15
N ARG A 239 10.20 14.86 -22.32
CA ARG A 239 10.16 14.63 -20.88
C ARG A 239 10.24 15.97 -20.17
N ILE A 240 9.24 16.28 -19.36
CA ILE A 240 9.19 17.49 -18.54
C ILE A 240 9.46 17.06 -17.10
N VAL A 241 10.48 17.64 -16.48
CA VAL A 241 10.77 17.48 -15.05
C VAL A 241 10.65 18.85 -14.42
N ALA A 242 9.87 18.97 -13.35
CA ALA A 242 9.62 20.24 -12.70
C ALA A 242 9.66 20.10 -11.18
N ASP A 243 10.24 21.10 -10.52
CA ASP A 243 10.24 21.29 -9.07
C ASP A 243 9.56 22.64 -8.76
N GLU A 244 9.69 23.18 -7.54
CA GLU A 244 8.97 24.38 -7.07
C GLU A 244 8.95 25.54 -8.09
N ASN A 245 10.13 25.91 -8.59
CA ASN A 245 10.34 27.10 -9.42
C ASN A 245 11.24 26.84 -10.63
N THR A 246 11.56 25.58 -10.91
CA THR A 246 12.47 25.20 -12.00
C THR A 246 11.86 24.06 -12.79
N PHE A 247 12.14 24.05 -14.10
CA PHE A 247 11.78 22.91 -14.94
C PHE A 247 12.89 22.63 -15.95
N MET A 248 12.96 21.38 -16.39
CA MET A 248 13.77 20.91 -17.49
C MET A 248 12.84 20.26 -18.51
N ILE A 249 13.09 20.54 -19.79
CA ILE A 249 12.40 19.90 -20.90
C ILE A 249 13.45 19.17 -21.72
N PHE A 250 13.25 17.88 -21.91
CA PHE A 250 14.08 17.06 -22.77
C PHE A 250 13.30 16.75 -24.05
N HIS A 251 13.91 16.93 -25.21
CA HIS A 251 13.43 16.42 -26.49
C HIS A 251 14.37 15.31 -26.94
N ASN A 252 13.88 14.06 -27.05
CA ASN A 252 14.67 12.88 -27.42
C ASN A 252 16.00 12.79 -26.62
N ASP A 253 15.88 12.89 -25.29
CA ASP A 253 16.98 12.91 -24.30
C ASP A 253 17.94 14.11 -24.36
N HIS A 254 17.70 15.08 -25.23
CA HIS A 254 18.44 16.33 -25.24
C HIS A 254 17.71 17.41 -24.43
N ASP A 255 18.38 17.93 -23.40
CA ASP A 255 17.85 19.02 -22.59
C ASP A 255 17.82 20.32 -23.41
N ILE A 256 16.61 20.77 -23.74
CA ILE A 256 16.41 22.01 -24.50
C ILE A 256 16.45 23.26 -23.60
N THR A 257 16.36 23.09 -22.28
CA THR A 257 16.36 24.20 -21.30
C THR A 257 17.75 24.70 -20.95
N VAL A 258 18.80 24.01 -21.41
CA VAL A 258 20.20 24.47 -21.31
C VAL A 258 20.74 25.04 -22.63
N ASP A 259 19.98 24.95 -23.73
CA ASP A 259 20.34 25.50 -25.03
C ASP A 259 19.91 26.98 -25.12
N GLU A 260 20.88 27.88 -25.24
CA GLU A 260 20.63 29.33 -25.24
C GLU A 260 19.69 29.81 -26.36
N GLU A 261 19.71 29.17 -27.54
CA GLU A 261 18.86 29.56 -28.67
C GLU A 261 17.43 29.02 -28.52
N LEU A 262 17.28 27.79 -28.01
CA LEU A 262 15.96 27.20 -27.76
C LEU A 262 15.25 27.87 -26.58
N VAL A 263 15.94 28.12 -25.47
CA VAL A 263 15.35 28.76 -24.28
C VAL A 263 14.81 30.16 -24.61
N GLN A 264 15.50 30.93 -25.44
CA GLN A 264 15.01 32.25 -25.88
C GLN A 264 13.68 32.19 -26.65
N SER A 265 13.35 31.05 -27.23
CA SER A 265 12.13 30.81 -27.99
C SER A 265 11.05 30.07 -27.18
N LEU A 266 11.33 29.74 -25.92
CA LEU A 266 10.43 29.01 -25.04
C LEU A 266 9.54 29.99 -24.26
N GLU A 267 8.22 29.77 -24.30
CA GLU A 267 7.26 30.56 -23.54
C GLU A 267 7.13 29.99 -22.10
N GLU A 268 7.98 30.48 -21.19
CA GLU A 268 8.11 29.99 -19.82
C GLU A 268 6.77 29.95 -19.05
N GLU A 269 5.96 31.01 -19.17
CA GLU A 269 4.65 31.10 -18.51
C GLU A 269 3.68 29.99 -18.94
N GLU A 270 3.76 29.56 -20.21
CA GLU A 270 2.92 28.48 -20.73
C GLU A 270 3.34 27.12 -20.17
N VAL A 271 4.65 26.89 -20.03
CA VAL A 271 5.21 25.67 -19.43
C VAL A 271 4.79 25.56 -17.97
N LEU A 272 4.97 26.62 -17.19
CA LEU A 272 4.57 26.67 -15.79
C LEU A 272 3.07 26.44 -15.62
N LEU A 273 2.26 27.01 -16.51
CA LEU A 273 0.81 26.81 -16.50
C LEU A 273 0.42 25.36 -16.85
N LEU A 274 1.10 24.72 -17.80
CA LEU A 274 0.91 23.31 -18.11
C LEU A 274 1.26 22.43 -16.91
N ILE A 275 2.43 22.60 -16.30
CA ILE A 275 2.89 21.89 -15.10
C ILE A 275 1.86 22.03 -13.98
N LYS A 276 1.40 23.25 -13.70
CA LYS A 276 0.39 23.52 -12.67
C LYS A 276 -0.90 22.73 -12.91
N LYS A 277 -1.36 22.67 -14.16
CA LYS A 277 -2.59 21.93 -14.52
C LYS A 277 -2.39 20.41 -14.45
N MET A 278 -1.21 19.91 -14.79
CA MET A 278 -0.86 18.49 -14.61
C MET A 278 -0.86 18.12 -13.12
N LYS A 279 -0.25 18.92 -12.24
CA LYS A 279 -0.33 18.70 -10.77
C LYS A 279 -1.77 18.72 -10.28
N GLN A 280 -2.58 19.68 -10.72
CA GLN A 280 -3.99 19.79 -10.35
C GLN A 280 -4.85 18.63 -10.83
N TYR A 281 -4.43 17.91 -11.87
CA TYR A 281 -5.17 16.77 -12.43
C TYR A 281 -5.48 15.72 -11.37
N PHE A 282 -4.48 15.31 -10.59
CA PHE A 282 -4.62 14.27 -9.58
C PHE A 282 -5.62 14.64 -8.47
N LEU A 283 -5.85 15.94 -8.24
CA LEU A 283 -6.79 16.43 -7.25
C LEU A 283 -8.26 16.37 -7.71
N VAL A 284 -8.51 16.43 -9.03
CA VAL A 284 -9.86 16.55 -9.60
C VAL A 284 -10.29 15.36 -10.45
N ALA A 285 -9.34 14.55 -10.92
CA ALA A 285 -9.60 13.45 -11.83
C ALA A 285 -9.88 12.11 -11.12
N VAL A 286 -9.44 11.97 -9.87
CA VAL A 286 -9.64 10.74 -9.07
C VAL A 286 -11.11 10.61 -8.69
N GLN A 287 -11.77 9.58 -9.23
CA GLN A 287 -13.17 9.25 -8.96
C GLN A 287 -13.32 8.35 -7.74
N SER A 288 -12.40 7.39 -7.58
CA SER A 288 -12.37 6.50 -6.42
C SER A 288 -10.95 5.98 -6.16
N ARG A 289 -10.73 5.51 -4.94
CA ARG A 289 -9.49 4.90 -4.48
C ARG A 289 -9.78 3.50 -3.95
N VAL A 290 -8.94 2.54 -4.33
CA VAL A 290 -9.00 1.17 -3.83
C VAL A 290 -7.64 0.79 -3.27
N LEU A 291 -7.58 0.60 -1.95
CA LEU A 291 -6.38 0.20 -1.23
C LEU A 291 -5.96 -1.19 -1.71
N SER A 292 -4.77 -1.26 -2.29
CA SER A 292 -4.24 -2.47 -2.90
C SER A 292 -3.07 -3.05 -2.11
N LYS A 293 -2.40 -2.25 -1.27
CA LYS A 293 -1.25 -2.69 -0.49
C LYS A 293 -1.08 -1.90 0.80
N VAL A 294 -0.64 -2.58 1.86
CA VAL A 294 -0.17 -1.96 3.11
C VAL A 294 1.10 -2.67 3.55
N LEU A 295 2.17 -1.90 3.72
CA LEU A 295 3.50 -2.37 4.07
C LEU A 295 3.97 -1.74 5.38
N ILE A 296 4.70 -2.52 6.16
CA ILE A 296 5.57 -2.03 7.23
C ILE A 296 6.95 -2.65 7.08
N ASP A 297 7.99 -1.82 7.11
CA ASP A 297 9.38 -2.23 6.90
C ASP A 297 9.56 -3.00 5.57
N GLY A 298 8.81 -2.60 4.54
CA GLY A 298 8.80 -3.24 3.21
C GLY A 298 8.09 -4.60 3.14
N LYS A 299 7.44 -5.06 4.22
CA LYS A 299 6.70 -6.33 4.27
C LYS A 299 5.20 -6.09 4.35
N ASP A 300 4.43 -6.95 3.70
CA ASP A 300 2.97 -6.84 3.66
C ASP A 300 2.37 -7.03 5.07
N ALA A 301 1.73 -5.98 5.58
CA ALA A 301 1.29 -5.92 6.97
C ALA A 301 0.13 -6.87 7.25
N ILE A 302 -0.69 -7.19 6.25
CA ILE A 302 -1.88 -8.03 6.43
C ILE A 302 -1.46 -9.49 6.50
N SER A 303 -0.69 -9.95 5.51
CA SER A 303 -0.20 -11.34 5.43
C SER A 303 0.75 -11.69 6.57
N GLU A 304 1.57 -10.74 7.04
CA GLU A 304 2.48 -10.93 8.18
C GLU A 304 1.82 -10.70 9.54
N ASN A 305 0.51 -10.39 9.59
CA ASN A 305 -0.23 -10.09 10.83
C ASN A 305 0.44 -8.97 11.66
N ARG A 306 0.76 -7.85 10.98
CA ARG A 306 1.36 -6.61 11.50
C ARG A 306 0.46 -5.38 11.27
N VAL A 307 -0.84 -5.57 11.10
CA VAL A 307 -1.80 -4.46 10.95
C VAL A 307 -1.86 -3.63 12.23
N PHE A 308 -1.72 -4.28 13.39
CA PHE A 308 -1.62 -3.56 14.66
C PHE A 308 -0.42 -2.61 14.71
N ASP A 309 0.72 -2.96 14.08
CA ASP A 309 1.86 -2.04 13.98
C ASP A 309 1.51 -0.80 13.14
N CYS A 310 0.67 -0.94 12.10
CA CYS A 310 0.14 0.21 11.35
C CYS A 310 -0.71 1.12 12.25
N LEU A 311 -1.56 0.53 13.09
CA LEU A 311 -2.39 1.28 14.04
C LEU A 311 -1.54 2.05 15.06
N LYS A 312 -0.37 1.52 15.48
CA LYS A 312 0.56 2.24 16.37
C LYS A 312 1.13 3.50 15.73
N ILE A 313 1.50 3.43 14.45
CA ILE A 313 2.02 4.59 13.71
C ILE A 313 0.94 5.67 13.61
N ILE A 314 -0.29 5.28 13.27
CA ILE A 314 -1.44 6.19 13.21
C ILE A 314 -1.73 6.79 14.60
N ALA A 315 -1.76 5.96 15.64
CA ALA A 315 -1.95 6.39 17.03
C ALA A 315 -0.90 7.40 17.47
N SER A 316 0.36 7.24 17.06
CA SER A 316 1.45 8.18 17.36
C SER A 316 1.14 9.56 16.77
N LYS A 317 0.76 9.63 15.48
CA LYS A 317 0.37 10.89 14.82
C LYS A 317 -0.84 11.54 15.48
N TYR A 318 -1.81 10.74 15.91
CA TYR A 318 -2.98 11.24 16.62
C TYR A 318 -2.60 11.73 18.02
N GLY A 319 -1.69 11.05 18.72
CA GLY A 319 -1.17 11.45 20.03
C GLY A 319 -0.50 12.82 19.99
N ASP A 320 0.28 13.12 18.95
CA ASP A 320 0.88 14.44 18.75
C ASP A 320 -0.20 15.54 18.65
N LEU A 321 -1.23 15.32 17.83
CA LEU A 321 -2.31 16.28 17.64
C LEU A 321 -3.23 16.40 18.87
N ILE A 322 -3.44 15.30 19.61
CA ILE A 322 -4.13 15.30 20.91
C ILE A 322 -3.38 16.20 21.88
N ASN A 323 -2.06 16.03 22.04
CA ASN A 323 -1.25 16.85 22.93
C ASN A 323 -1.34 18.33 22.56
N GLU A 324 -1.28 18.67 21.27
CA GLU A 324 -1.43 20.05 20.82
C GLU A 324 -2.83 20.62 21.13
N CYS A 325 -3.89 19.82 20.95
CA CYS A 325 -5.25 20.21 21.33
C CYS A 325 -5.38 20.46 22.82
N LEU A 326 -4.77 19.61 23.66
CA LEU A 326 -4.77 19.79 25.11
C LEU A 326 -3.97 21.02 25.51
N ASP A 327 -2.79 21.25 24.93
CA ASP A 327 -1.92 22.40 25.22
C ASP A 327 -2.60 23.73 24.90
N LYS A 328 -3.25 23.81 23.74
CA LYS A 328 -4.03 24.98 23.29
C LYS A 328 -5.45 25.03 23.86
N GLY A 329 -5.86 23.99 24.58
CA GLY A 329 -7.15 23.87 25.24
C GLY A 329 -7.17 24.43 26.65
N TYR A 330 -8.34 24.92 27.08
CA TYR A 330 -8.60 25.34 28.46
C TYR A 330 -8.77 24.16 29.41
N ASN A 331 -9.34 23.05 28.93
CA ASN A 331 -9.51 21.81 29.69
C ASN A 331 -8.45 20.79 29.25
N LYS A 332 -7.64 20.32 30.20
CA LYS A 332 -6.57 19.34 29.92
C LYS A 332 -7.05 17.89 29.90
N GLU A 333 -8.33 17.65 30.15
CA GLU A 333 -8.96 16.33 30.07
C GLU A 333 -9.88 16.16 28.83
N GLU A 334 -10.04 17.22 28.03
CA GLU A 334 -10.92 17.21 26.85
C GLU A 334 -10.18 17.69 25.61
N ILE A 335 -10.17 16.86 24.57
CA ILE A 335 -9.70 17.22 23.24
C ILE A 335 -10.82 18.02 22.59
N THR A 336 -10.59 19.30 22.31
CA THR A 336 -11.62 20.21 21.78
C THR A 336 -11.15 20.90 20.50
N ILE A 337 -12.02 20.89 19.47
CA ILE A 337 -11.81 21.66 18.24
C ILE A 337 -13.00 22.61 17.99
N LYS A 338 -12.72 23.72 17.32
CA LYS A 338 -13.71 24.69 16.85
C LYS A 338 -13.93 24.53 15.36
N ILE A 339 -15.19 24.58 14.96
CA ILE A 339 -15.65 24.48 13.57
C ILE A 339 -16.36 25.78 13.21
N GLU A 340 -15.86 26.46 12.19
CA GLU A 340 -16.47 27.64 11.60
C GLU A 340 -17.06 27.28 10.23
N ARG A 341 -18.36 27.47 10.10
CA ARG A 341 -19.10 27.23 8.86
C ARG A 341 -19.02 28.44 7.92
N PRO A 342 -19.34 28.27 6.63
CA PRO A 342 -19.34 29.38 5.66
C PRO A 342 -20.31 30.52 6.02
N ASP A 343 -21.33 30.25 6.84
CA ASP A 343 -22.29 31.24 7.37
C ASP A 343 -21.81 31.91 8.66
N GLU A 344 -20.53 31.80 8.98
CA GLU A 344 -19.88 32.31 10.20
C GLU A 344 -20.37 31.68 11.51
N THR A 345 -21.23 30.65 11.44
CA THR A 345 -21.62 29.89 12.63
C THR A 345 -20.42 29.14 13.20
N ARG A 346 -20.16 29.34 14.50
CA ARG A 346 -19.09 28.67 15.24
C ARG A 346 -19.68 27.64 16.19
N THR A 347 -19.18 26.41 16.11
CA THR A 347 -19.53 25.30 17.00
C THR A 347 -18.27 24.63 17.53
N GLU A 348 -18.35 24.00 18.69
CA GLU A 348 -17.27 23.20 19.25
C GLU A 348 -17.63 21.71 19.20
N LYS A 349 -16.62 20.87 18.98
CA LYS A 349 -16.69 19.43 19.20
C LYS A 349 -15.61 19.04 20.18
N TYR A 350 -15.93 18.09 21.04
CA TYR A 350 -14.98 17.59 22.02
C TYR A 350 -15.16 16.09 22.26
N ILE A 351 -14.11 15.47 22.80
CA ILE A 351 -14.11 14.11 23.34
C ILE A 351 -13.21 14.07 24.58
N ALA A 352 -13.67 13.41 25.64
CA ALA A 352 -12.89 13.28 26.86
C ALA A 352 -11.76 12.25 26.71
N LYS A 353 -10.59 12.49 27.30
CA LYS A 353 -9.49 11.50 27.33
C LYS A 353 -9.94 10.17 27.93
N ALA A 354 -10.68 10.23 29.05
CA ALA A 354 -11.24 9.07 29.72
C ALA A 354 -12.19 8.26 28.81
N GLU A 355 -12.92 8.93 27.91
CA GLU A 355 -13.79 8.27 26.93
C GLU A 355 -12.96 7.51 25.87
N ILE A 356 -11.92 8.14 25.32
CA ILE A 356 -10.99 7.47 24.38
C ILE A 356 -10.33 6.28 25.06
N PHE A 357 -9.78 6.47 26.26
CA PHE A 357 -9.12 5.43 27.05
C PHE A 357 -10.07 4.26 27.32
N SER A 358 -11.28 4.52 27.82
CA SER A 358 -12.27 3.48 28.09
C SER A 358 -12.56 2.67 26.83
N GLN A 359 -12.81 3.34 25.70
CA GLN A 359 -13.14 2.66 24.46
C GLN A 359 -11.99 1.82 23.90
N LEU A 360 -10.74 2.29 24.00
CA LEU A 360 -9.58 1.51 23.58
C LEU A 360 -9.32 0.35 24.54
N SER A 361 -9.48 0.56 25.86
CA SER A 361 -9.25 -0.49 26.87
C SER A 361 -10.16 -1.72 26.69
N ASP A 362 -11.35 -1.54 26.12
CA ASP A 362 -12.28 -2.64 25.78
C ASP A 362 -11.69 -3.64 24.77
N ILE A 363 -10.67 -3.24 24.00
CA ILE A 363 -9.96 -4.12 23.05
C ILE A 363 -9.04 -5.10 23.80
N GLY A 364 -8.52 -4.72 24.97
CA GLY A 364 -7.56 -5.49 25.76
C GLY A 364 -6.16 -4.88 25.78
N SER A 365 -5.12 -5.71 25.88
CA SER A 365 -3.71 -5.27 25.99
C SER A 365 -3.27 -4.37 24.84
N GLU A 366 -3.62 -4.73 23.61
CA GLU A 366 -3.33 -3.98 22.40
C GLU A 366 -4.02 -2.60 22.43
N GLY A 367 -5.26 -2.55 22.93
CA GLY A 367 -5.98 -1.28 23.11
C GLY A 367 -5.36 -0.36 24.14
N LEU A 368 -4.90 -0.92 25.27
CA LEU A 368 -4.17 -0.17 26.29
C LEU A 368 -2.86 0.41 25.73
N GLU A 369 -2.16 -0.34 24.88
CA GLU A 369 -0.96 0.16 24.20
C GLU A 369 -1.28 1.32 23.25
N LEU A 370 -2.35 1.24 22.46
CA LEU A 370 -2.78 2.38 21.63
C LEU A 370 -3.16 3.60 22.47
N ALA A 371 -3.83 3.39 23.60
CA ALA A 371 -4.21 4.48 24.50
C ALA A 371 -2.99 5.18 25.12
N ASP A 372 -1.95 4.43 25.45
CA ASP A 372 -0.66 4.96 25.92
C ASP A 372 0.03 5.80 24.84
N ILE A 373 0.14 5.25 23.62
CA ILE A 373 0.73 5.97 22.48
C ILE A 373 -0.04 7.27 22.16
N MET A 374 -1.37 7.25 22.25
CA MET A 374 -2.22 8.43 22.06
C MET A 374 -2.19 9.43 23.23
N ASN A 375 -1.47 9.14 24.32
CA ASN A 375 -1.38 9.96 25.53
C ASN A 375 -2.73 10.20 26.24
N VAL A 376 -3.65 9.24 26.19
CA VAL A 376 -4.99 9.36 26.81
C VAL A 376 -5.15 8.58 28.11
N VAL A 377 -4.09 7.92 28.60
CA VAL A 377 -4.10 7.17 29.86
C VAL A 377 -4.24 8.11 31.06
N GLU A 378 -5.08 7.75 32.03
CA GLU A 378 -5.13 8.41 33.34
C GLU A 378 -3.84 8.10 34.11
N LYS A 379 -3.04 9.12 34.41
CA LYS A 379 -1.82 9.00 35.23
C LYS A 379 -2.08 9.30 36.70
#